data_AF-A0A9D1RTZ0-F1
#
_entry.id   AF-A0A9D1RTZ0-F1
#
_cell.length_a   1.000
_cell.length_b   1.000
_cell.length_c   1.000
_cell.angle_alpha   90.00
_cell.angle_beta   90.00
_cell.angle_gamma   90.00
#
_symmetry.space_group_name_H-M   'P 1'
#
loop_
_entity.id
_entity.type
_entity.pdbx_description
1 polymer ?
#
loop_
_entity_poly.entity_id
_entity_poly.type
_entity_poly.pdbx_seq_one_letter_code
_entity_poly.pdbx_strand_id
1 'polypeptide(L)'
;MRLTRQEDGLHITDLPLEDMALLTLAAPLNDGVRAVLKELLSGGRVVVAAQAMEYRRYRKTAPMGIYRTFTAMERMLREMGIIVTRHCDR
;
A
#
# COMPACT_ATOMS: atom_id res chain seq x y z
N MET A 1 2.53 -6.66 -6.65
CA MET A 1 2.94 -6.24 -5.29
C MET A 1 3.89 -7.26 -4.71
N ARG A 2 4.90 -6.81 -3.95
CA ARG A 2 5.80 -7.69 -3.21
C ARG A 2 5.52 -7.60 -1.71
N LEU A 3 5.41 -8.75 -1.08
CA LEU A 3 5.10 -8.90 0.34
C LEU A 3 6.25 -9.62 1.04
N THR A 4 6.46 -9.31 2.31
CA THR A 4 7.42 -9.97 3.17
C THR A 4 6.80 -10.14 4.55
N ARG A 5 6.80 -11.36 5.09
CA ARG A 5 6.38 -11.61 6.47
C ARG A 5 7.54 -11.24 7.40
N GLN A 6 7.26 -10.39 8.38
CA GLN A 6 8.17 -10.05 9.47
C GLN A 6 7.52 -10.44 10.81
N GLU A 7 8.28 -10.35 11.91
CA GLU A 7 7.78 -10.69 13.25
C GLU A 7 6.57 -9.83 13.66
N ASP A 8 6.55 -8.56 13.25
CA ASP A 8 5.52 -7.60 13.62
C ASP A 8 4.34 -7.54 12.65
N GLY A 9 4.39 -8.24 11.51
CA GLY A 9 3.28 -8.26 10.54
C GLY A 9 3.65 -8.53 9.09
N LEU A 10 2.74 -8.16 8.19
CA LEU A 10 2.93 -8.25 6.74
C LEU A 10 3.44 -6.92 6.19
N HIS A 11 4.62 -6.94 5.56
CA HIS A 11 5.26 -5.76 5.00
C HIS A 11 5.13 -5.74 3.48
N ILE A 12 4.61 -4.63 2.96
CA ILE A 12 4.55 -4.33 1.54
C ILE A 12 5.84 -3.62 1.14
N THR A 13 6.69 -4.31 0.39
CA THR A 13 8.02 -3.84 -0.02
C THR A 13 8.04 -3.24 -1.43
N ASP A 14 7.01 -3.51 -2.23
CA ASP A 14 6.73 -2.86 -3.51
C ASP A 14 5.22 -2.85 -3.74
N LEU A 15 4.62 -1.65 -3.84
CA LEU A 15 3.20 -1.42 -4.04
C LEU A 15 2.95 -0.74 -5.40
N PRO A 16 2.63 -1.53 -6.44
CA PRO A 16 2.28 -1.01 -7.76
C PRO A 16 0.99 -0.16 -7.76
N LEU A 17 0.83 0.67 -8.79
CA LEU A 17 -0.36 1.52 -8.96
C LEU A 17 -1.67 0.72 -8.97
N GLU A 18 -1.70 -0.41 -9.68
CA GLU A 18 -2.87 -1.29 -9.80
C GLU A 18 -3.25 -1.87 -8.44
N ASP A 19 -2.28 -2.43 -7.72
CA ASP A 19 -2.52 -3.04 -6.41
C ASP A 19 -2.96 -2.01 -5.37
N MET A 20 -2.42 -0.79 -5.43
CA MET A 20 -2.87 0.32 -4.59
C MET A 20 -4.35 0.65 -4.84
N ALA A 21 -4.77 0.73 -6.10
CA ALA A 21 -6.16 0.97 -6.44
C ALA A 21 -7.07 -0.18 -5.96
N LEU A 22 -6.67 -1.43 -6.19
CA LEU A 22 -7.40 -2.62 -5.74
C LEU A 22 -7.53 -2.68 -4.21
N LEU A 23 -6.47 -2.35 -3.47
CA LEU A 23 -6.52 -2.25 -2.01
C LEU A 23 -7.52 -1.19 -1.56
N THR A 24 -7.49 0.01 -2.13
CA THR A 24 -8.44 1.08 -1.76
C THR A 24 -9.89 0.76 -2.08
N LEU A 25 -10.13 -0.13 -3.05
CA LEU A 25 -11.47 -0.64 -3.38
C LEU A 25 -11.85 -1.91 -2.60
N ALA A 26 -10.95 -2.41 -1.74
CA ALA A 26 -11.08 -3.70 -1.07
C ALA A 26 -11.42 -4.86 -2.05
N ALA A 27 -10.81 -4.85 -3.24
CA ALA A 27 -11.10 -5.78 -4.32
C ALA A 27 -10.02 -6.88 -4.44
N PRO A 28 -10.21 -8.09 -3.90
CA PRO A 28 -9.20 -9.16 -3.83
C PRO A 28 -9.02 -9.91 -5.16
N LEU A 29 -8.71 -9.18 -6.23
CA LEU A 29 -8.57 -9.71 -7.59
C LEU A 29 -7.22 -10.37 -7.88
N ASN A 30 -6.23 -10.22 -6.98
CA ASN A 30 -4.97 -10.95 -7.03
C ASN A 30 -4.53 -11.41 -5.64
N ASP A 31 -3.54 -12.30 -5.59
CA ASP A 31 -3.09 -12.95 -4.36
C ASP A 31 -2.45 -11.97 -3.37
N GLY A 32 -1.72 -10.96 -3.86
CA GLY A 32 -1.13 -9.94 -3.01
C GLY A 32 -2.20 -9.15 -2.27
N VAL A 33 -3.15 -8.58 -3.02
CA VAL A 33 -4.26 -7.80 -2.46
C VAL A 33 -5.09 -8.65 -1.50
N ARG A 34 -5.38 -9.91 -1.90
CA ARG A 34 -6.08 -10.87 -1.05
C ARG A 34 -5.34 -11.15 0.26
N ALA A 35 -4.01 -11.31 0.22
CA ALA A 35 -3.21 -11.56 1.42
C ALA A 35 -3.24 -10.37 2.39
N VAL A 36 -3.10 -9.13 1.86
CA VAL A 36 -3.19 -7.90 2.68
C VAL A 36 -4.57 -7.76 3.31
N LEU A 37 -5.65 -7.92 2.53
CA LEU A 37 -7.01 -7.82 3.06
C LEU A 37 -7.30 -8.91 4.11
N LYS A 38 -6.83 -10.14 3.89
CA LYS A 38 -6.94 -11.22 4.88
C LYS A 38 -6.21 -10.87 6.18
N GLU A 39 -4.99 -10.35 6.08
CA GLU A 39 -4.21 -9.94 7.25
C GLU A 39 -4.94 -8.88 8.07
N LEU A 40 -5.43 -7.82 7.40
CA LEU A 40 -6.22 -6.75 8.05
C LEU A 40 -7.48 -7.31 8.71
N LEU A 41 -8.24 -8.16 8.01
CA LEU A 41 -9.48 -8.76 8.53
C LEU A 41 -9.22 -9.72 9.70
N SER A 42 -8.04 -10.32 9.77
CA SER A 42 -7.62 -11.14 10.93
C SER A 42 -7.09 -10.32 12.11
N GLY A 43 -7.10 -8.99 12.02
CA GLY A 43 -6.52 -8.11 13.04
C GLY A 43 -4.99 -8.07 13.03
N GLY A 44 -4.38 -8.58 11.97
CA GLY A 44 -2.94 -8.56 11.74
C GLY A 44 -2.45 -7.17 11.32
N ARG A 45 -1.15 -6.94 11.49
CA ARG A 45 -0.53 -5.66 11.17
C ARG A 45 -0.06 -5.67 9.71
N VAL A 46 -0.39 -4.63 8.97
CA VAL A 46 0.13 -4.40 7.62
C VAL A 46 0.92 -3.10 7.58
N VAL A 47 2.14 -3.17 7.08
CA VAL A 47 3.06 -2.03 6.99
C VAL A 47 3.47 -1.82 5.53
N VAL A 48 3.55 -0.57 5.08
CA VAL A 48 4.09 -0.21 3.77
C VAL A 48 5.09 0.92 3.93
N ALA A 49 6.27 0.77 3.35
CA ALA A 49 7.25 1.84 3.35
C ALA A 49 6.87 2.90 2.32
N ALA A 50 7.09 4.18 2.62
CA ALA A 50 6.75 5.29 1.73
C ALA A 50 7.39 5.16 0.34
N GLN A 51 8.59 4.60 0.26
CA GLN A 51 9.32 4.34 -0.99
C GLN A 51 8.82 3.12 -1.77
N ALA A 52 8.07 2.21 -1.13
CA ALA A 52 7.47 1.05 -1.80
C ALA A 52 6.30 1.48 -2.71
N MET A 53 5.66 2.62 -2.42
CA MET A 53 4.55 3.14 -3.23
C MET A 53 5.03 3.70 -4.56
N GLU A 54 4.71 3.01 -5.65
CA GLU A 54 5.14 3.35 -7.00
C GLU A 54 4.76 4.78 -7.40
N TYR A 55 3.54 5.22 -7.08
CA TYR A 55 3.02 6.53 -7.49
C TYR A 55 3.91 7.71 -7.06
N ARG A 56 4.64 7.56 -5.95
CA ARG A 56 5.53 8.61 -5.43
C ARG A 56 6.72 8.88 -6.35
N ARG A 57 7.11 7.91 -7.19
CA ARG A 57 8.16 8.08 -8.21
C ARG A 57 7.78 9.15 -9.24
N TYR A 58 6.48 9.37 -9.48
CA TYR A 58 5.96 10.31 -10.47
C TYR A 58 5.66 11.70 -9.92
N ARG A 59 6.08 12.03 -8.69
CA ARG A 59 5.80 13.33 -8.03
C ARG A 59 6.14 14.56 -8.89
N LYS A 60 7.18 14.48 -9.72
CA LYS A 60 7.67 15.59 -10.53
C LYS A 60 7.10 15.63 -11.96
N THR A 61 6.46 14.54 -12.41
CA THR A 61 6.08 14.37 -13.82
C THR A 61 4.58 14.13 -14.02
N ALA A 62 3.86 13.60 -13.02
CA ALA A 62 2.44 13.32 -13.14
C ALA A 62 1.60 14.61 -13.20
N PRO A 63 0.56 14.67 -14.05
CA PRO A 63 -0.46 15.71 -13.96
C PRO A 63 -1.07 15.79 -12.56
N MET A 64 -1.35 17.01 -12.09
CA MET A 64 -1.79 17.23 -10.70
C MET A 64 -3.07 16.49 -10.32
N GLY A 65 -4.04 16.37 -11.23
CA GLY A 65 -5.25 15.58 -10.99
C GLY A 65 -4.93 14.12 -10.67
N ILE A 66 -4.09 13.49 -11.50
CA ILE A 66 -3.69 12.09 -11.32
C ILE A 66 -2.90 11.90 -10.03
N TYR A 67 -1.92 12.77 -9.74
CA TYR A 67 -1.12 12.66 -8.52
C TYR A 67 -1.96 12.83 -7.25
N ARG A 68 -2.97 13.72 -7.28
CA ARG A 68 -3.91 13.92 -6.18
C ARG A 68 -4.79 12.69 -5.94
N THR A 69 -5.22 11.99 -6.99
CA THR A 69 -5.97 10.73 -6.86
C THR A 69 -5.18 9.71 -6.05
N PHE A 70 -3.91 9.47 -6.37
CA PHE A 70 -3.10 8.54 -5.61
C PHE A 70 -2.74 9.04 -4.21
N THR A 71 -2.61 10.37 -4.02
CA THR A 71 -2.45 10.94 -2.68
C THR A 71 -3.70 10.69 -1.81
N ALA A 72 -4.90 10.75 -2.38
CA ALA A 72 -6.14 10.41 -1.70
C ALA A 72 -6.21 8.90 -1.39
N MET A 73 -5.78 8.05 -2.32
CA MET A 73 -5.66 6.61 -2.08
C MET A 73 -4.70 6.30 -0.93
N GLU A 74 -3.55 6.98 -0.82
CA GLU A 74 -2.64 6.78 0.32
C GLU A 74 -3.33 7.11 1.66
N ARG A 75 -4.18 8.15 1.69
CA ARG A 75 -4.98 8.47 2.88
C ARG A 75 -5.96 7.35 3.21
N MET A 76 -6.67 6.83 2.21
CA MET A 76 -7.59 5.71 2.39
C MET A 76 -6.87 4.47 2.93
N LEU A 77 -5.67 4.14 2.45
CA LEU A 77 -4.88 3.01 3.00
C LEU A 77 -4.61 3.18 4.50
N ARG A 78 -4.30 4.41 4.95
CA ARG A 78 -4.10 4.70 6.38
C ARG A 78 -5.39 4.55 7.17
N GLU A 79 -6.52 5.01 6.63
CA GLU A 79 -7.85 4.86 7.24
C GLU A 79 -8.26 3.38 7.34
N MET A 80 -7.84 2.55 6.39
CA MET A 80 -8.01 1.09 6.43
C MET A 80 -7.11 0.38 7.46
N GLY A 81 -6.21 1.09 8.13
CA GLY A 81 -5.29 0.52 9.14
C GLY A 81 -3.93 0.09 8.60
N ILE A 82 -3.60 0.38 7.34
CA ILE A 82 -2.26 0.12 6.79
C ILE A 82 -1.30 1.21 7.29
N ILE A 83 -0.22 0.77 7.95
CA ILE A 83 0.77 1.66 8.55
C ILE A 83 1.77 2.08 7.48
N VAL A 84 1.84 3.38 7.19
CA VAL A 84 2.83 3.93 6.25
C VAL A 84 4.05 4.45 7.01
N THR A 85 5.19 3.76 6.88
CA THR A 85 6.46 4.20 7.48
C THR A 85 7.23 5.11 6.53
N ARG A 86 7.96 6.09 7.08
CA ARG A 86 8.83 6.96 6.27
C ARG A 86 10.19 6.34 5.98
N HIS A 87 10.58 5.27 6.68
CA HIS A 87 11.85 4.57 6.57
C HIS A 87 11.62 3.06 6.51
N CYS A 88 12.30 2.35 5.60
CA CYS A 88 12.61 0.95 5.85
C CYS A 88 13.76 0.99 6.86
N ASP A 89 13.48 0.64 8.11
CA ASP A 89 14.59 0.22 8.98
C ASP A 89 15.23 -1.01 8.31
N ARG A 90 16.53 -0.88 8.07
CA ARG A 90 17.38 -1.92 7.50
C ARG A 90 17.69 -2.97 8.53
#